data_AF-A0A183VC05-F1
#
_entry.id   AF-A0A183VC05-F1
#
_cell.length_a   1.000
_cell.length_b   1.000
_cell.length_c   1.000
_cell.angle_alpha   90.00
_cell.angle_beta   90.00
_cell.angle_gamma   90.00
#
_symmetry.space_group_name_H-M   'P 1'
#
loop_
_entity.id
_entity.type
_entity.pdbx_description
1 polymer ?
#
loop_
_entity_poly.entity_id
_entity_poly.type
_entity_poly.pdbx_seq_one_letter_code
_entity_poly.pdbx_strand_id
1 'polypeptide(L)'
;LERLSESIIAESDLISSVQCLHLVAFLVDNESELFAVPPTFKADVDESISAKCKRKASLPTETKEERELGSNSVSRPSLQFCEPVDPKEYNEQREKGIESHLLALLDEIVANENLSVEERKKQLKKFKKTYPHIYEKRFPSPKFRPRKPRTPSIFDKLRVFSFK
;
A
#
# COMPACT_ATOMS: atom_id res chain seq x y z
N LEU A 1 -6.46 45.42 20.52
CA LEU A 1 -7.70 45.31 19.73
C LEU A 1 -7.72 46.27 18.53
N GLU A 2 -7.16 47.48 18.62
CA GLU A 2 -7.20 48.47 17.52
C GLU A 2 -6.67 47.95 16.16
N ARG A 3 -5.51 47.29 16.15
CA ARG A 3 -4.98 46.64 14.93
C ARG A 3 -5.85 45.48 14.41
N LEU A 4 -6.64 44.85 15.28
CA LEU A 4 -7.56 43.79 14.89
C LEU A 4 -8.85 44.38 14.31
N SER A 5 -9.36 45.49 14.87
CA SER A 5 -10.53 46.17 14.32
C SER A 5 -10.30 46.66 12.89
N GLU A 6 -9.12 47.20 12.59
CA GLU A 6 -8.74 47.62 11.22
C GLU A 6 -8.61 46.46 10.23
N SER A 7 -8.35 45.24 10.72
CA SER A 7 -8.16 44.06 9.87
C SER A 7 -9.44 43.24 9.66
N ILE A 8 -10.40 43.33 10.58
CA ILE A 8 -11.61 42.49 10.59
C ILE A 8 -12.81 43.27 10.02
N ILE A 9 -12.90 44.57 10.30
CA ILE A 9 -13.99 45.43 9.84
C ILE A 9 -13.45 46.35 8.76
N ALA A 10 -14.03 46.26 7.55
CA ALA A 10 -13.72 47.19 6.48
C ALA A 10 -14.20 48.61 6.83
N GLU A 11 -13.42 49.62 6.48
CA GLU A 11 -13.80 51.02 6.67
C GLU A 11 -15.13 51.33 5.96
N SER A 12 -16.05 51.95 6.69
CA SER A 12 -17.36 52.32 6.19
C SER A 12 -17.77 53.67 6.79
N ASP A 13 -18.38 54.54 5.98
CA ASP A 13 -18.84 55.86 6.41
C ASP A 13 -19.96 55.79 7.48
N LEU A 14 -20.52 54.60 7.72
CA LEU A 14 -21.62 54.38 8.65
C LEU A 14 -21.17 54.01 10.07
N ILE A 15 -19.90 53.62 10.27
CA ILE A 15 -19.40 53.11 11.55
C ILE A 15 -18.08 53.81 11.89
N SER A 16 -18.05 54.49 13.03
CA SER A 16 -16.83 55.14 13.53
C SER A 16 -15.78 54.12 14.01
N SER A 17 -14.51 54.51 14.00
CA SER A 17 -13.39 53.68 14.46
C SER A 17 -13.58 53.10 15.87
N VAL A 18 -14.12 53.90 16.80
CA VAL A 18 -14.42 53.44 18.17
C VAL A 18 -15.53 52.39 18.20
N GLN A 19 -16.54 52.52 17.34
CA GLN A 19 -17.60 51.52 17.21
C GLN A 19 -17.08 50.23 16.57
N CYS A 20 -16.15 50.31 15.61
CA CYS A 20 -15.46 49.15 15.08
C CYS A 20 -14.71 48.41 16.20
N LEU A 21 -14.00 49.14 17.06
CA LEU A 21 -13.30 48.57 18.20
C LEU A 21 -14.26 47.86 19.16
N HIS A 22 -15.39 48.50 19.51
CA HIS A 22 -16.40 47.90 20.38
C HIS A 22 -17.06 46.67 19.75
N LEU A 23 -17.31 46.69 18.44
CA LEU A 23 -17.86 45.54 17.73
C LEU A 23 -16.89 44.36 17.74
N VAL A 24 -15.61 44.60 17.46
CA VAL A 24 -14.60 43.54 17.53
C VAL A 24 -14.43 43.02 18.95
N ALA A 25 -14.45 43.89 19.97
CA ALA A 25 -14.43 43.46 21.36
C ALA A 25 -15.62 42.54 21.67
N PHE A 26 -16.83 42.95 21.29
CA PHE A 26 -18.04 42.14 21.46
C PHE A 26 -17.96 40.80 20.72
N LEU A 27 -17.48 40.79 19.47
CA LEU A 27 -17.32 39.56 18.68
C LEU A 27 -16.33 38.58 19.30
N VAL A 28 -15.23 39.11 19.87
CA VAL A 28 -14.20 38.31 20.54
C VAL A 28 -14.68 37.80 21.90
N ASP A 29 -15.46 38.60 22.63
CA ASP A 29 -15.99 38.22 23.95
C ASP A 29 -17.15 37.22 23.89
N ASN A 30 -17.83 37.11 22.74
CA ASN A 30 -18.98 36.24 22.52
C ASN A 30 -18.75 35.24 21.37
N GLU A 31 -17.49 34.96 21.04
CA GLU A 31 -17.11 34.18 19.88
C GLU A 31 -17.68 32.76 19.91
N SER A 32 -17.72 32.16 21.10
CA SER A 32 -18.21 30.79 21.28
C SER A 32 -19.69 30.63 20.98
N GLU A 33 -20.50 31.66 21.23
CA GLU A 33 -21.94 31.64 20.97
C GLU A 33 -22.27 32.16 19.57
N LEU A 34 -21.63 33.26 19.15
CA LEU A 34 -21.94 33.94 17.89
C LEU A 34 -21.48 33.14 16.66
N PHE A 35 -20.36 32.41 16.78
CA PHE A 35 -19.86 31.52 15.73
C PHE A 35 -20.19 30.04 15.99
N ALA A 36 -21.02 29.73 17.00
CA ALA A 36 -21.53 28.38 17.17
C ALA A 36 -22.40 28.01 15.98
N VAL A 37 -22.13 26.83 15.41
CA VAL A 37 -22.97 26.28 14.36
C VAL A 37 -24.31 25.85 14.96
N PRO A 38 -25.46 26.34 14.45
CA PRO A 38 -26.78 25.95 14.94
C PRO A 38 -26.96 24.42 14.89
N PRO A 39 -27.53 23.80 15.94
CA PRO A 39 -27.68 22.35 15.99
C PRO A 39 -28.62 21.81 14.90
N THR A 40 -29.60 22.61 14.49
CA THR A 40 -30.51 22.30 13.38
C THR A 40 -29.75 22.18 12.06
N PHE A 41 -28.84 23.10 11.78
CA PHE A 41 -28.02 23.06 10.56
C PHE A 41 -27.12 21.81 10.51
N LYS A 42 -26.56 21.39 11.64
CA LYS A 42 -25.79 20.13 11.70
C LYS A 42 -26.65 18.93 11.34
N ALA A 43 -27.85 18.85 11.92
CA ALA A 43 -28.80 17.77 11.62
C ALA A 43 -29.19 17.75 10.13
N ASP A 44 -29.45 18.91 9.53
CA ASP A 44 -29.81 19.02 8.11
C ASP A 44 -28.66 18.58 7.18
N VAL A 45 -27.43 18.96 7.53
CA VAL A 45 -26.22 18.55 6.79
C VAL A 45 -26.00 17.05 6.91
N ASP A 46 -26.11 16.49 8.12
CA ASP A 46 -25.98 15.06 8.38
C ASP A 46 -27.06 14.26 7.64
N GLU A 47 -28.30 14.75 7.61
CA GLU A 47 -29.38 14.15 6.83
C GLU A 47 -29.07 14.18 5.33
N SER A 48 -28.60 15.31 4.80
CA SER A 48 -28.24 15.45 3.39
C SER A 48 -27.10 14.52 2.97
N ILE A 49 -26.07 14.39 3.81
CA ILE A 49 -24.95 13.48 3.60
C ILE A 49 -25.43 12.03 3.69
N SER A 50 -26.21 11.69 4.72
CA SER A 50 -26.77 10.36 4.92
C SER A 50 -27.67 9.93 3.77
N ALA A 51 -28.55 10.81 3.29
CA ALA A 51 -29.41 10.55 2.13
C ALA A 51 -28.60 10.31 0.85
N LYS A 52 -27.52 11.06 0.64
CA LYS A 52 -26.61 10.85 -0.49
C LYS A 52 -25.83 9.53 -0.37
N CYS A 53 -25.41 9.13 0.83
CA CYS A 53 -24.76 7.84 1.07
C CYS A 53 -25.73 6.66 0.93
N LYS A 54 -26.96 6.77 1.44
CA LYS A 54 -27.99 5.73 1.29
C LYS A 54 -28.40 5.51 -0.16
N ARG A 55 -28.49 6.57 -0.97
CA ARG A 55 -28.68 6.45 -2.43
C ARG A 55 -27.53 5.73 -3.14
N LYS A 56 -26.31 5.76 -2.59
CA LYS A 56 -25.16 4.97 -3.09
C LYS A 56 -25.21 3.51 -2.65
N ALA A 57 -25.82 3.21 -1.50
CA ALA A 57 -25.96 1.86 -0.96
C ALA A 57 -27.18 1.08 -1.51
N SER A 58 -28.15 1.77 -2.11
CA SER A 58 -29.35 1.15 -2.70
C SER A 58 -29.24 0.86 -4.20
N LEU A 59 -28.06 1.04 -4.82
CA LEU A 59 -27.81 0.39 -6.10
C LEU A 59 -27.53 -1.09 -5.83
N PRO A 60 -28.23 -2.02 -6.50
CA PRO A 60 -27.98 -3.44 -6.32
C PRO A 60 -26.49 -3.72 -6.55
N THR A 61 -25.84 -4.21 -5.52
CA THR A 61 -24.72 -5.16 -5.67
C THR A 61 -25.22 -6.25 -6.60
N GLU A 62 -24.95 -6.10 -7.90
CA GLU A 62 -25.02 -7.22 -8.81
C GLU A 62 -23.92 -8.19 -8.37
N THR A 63 -24.42 -9.28 -7.82
CA THR A 63 -23.68 -10.46 -7.45
C THR A 63 -22.74 -10.82 -8.58
N LYS A 64 -21.46 -10.91 -8.19
CA LYS A 64 -20.38 -11.64 -8.80
C LYS A 64 -20.86 -12.95 -9.43
N GLU A 65 -21.22 -12.93 -10.71
CA GLU A 65 -21.20 -14.08 -11.61
C GLU A 65 -21.38 -13.57 -13.06
N GLU A 66 -20.60 -14.16 -13.97
CA GLU A 66 -20.71 -14.04 -15.44
C GLU A 66 -20.07 -12.80 -16.11
N ARG A 67 -18.76 -12.93 -16.33
CA ARG A 67 -18.22 -12.59 -17.66
C ARG A 67 -18.93 -13.47 -18.67
N GLU A 68 -19.46 -12.87 -19.73
CA GLU A 68 -19.31 -13.26 -21.15
C GLU A 68 -20.36 -12.50 -21.99
N LEU A 69 -19.89 -11.91 -23.09
CA LEU A 69 -20.62 -11.39 -24.26
C LEU A 69 -21.59 -10.19 -24.12
N GLY A 70 -21.08 -9.04 -24.56
CA GLY A 70 -21.60 -8.31 -25.72
C GLY A 70 -23.10 -7.98 -25.78
N SER A 71 -23.46 -6.75 -25.40
CA SER A 71 -24.59 -6.07 -26.01
C SER A 71 -24.40 -4.56 -25.98
N ASN A 72 -24.38 -3.98 -27.17
CA ASN A 72 -24.36 -2.54 -27.40
C ASN A 72 -25.64 -1.92 -26.83
N SER A 73 -25.51 -1.25 -25.69
CA SER A 73 -26.42 -0.16 -25.33
C SER A 73 -25.57 1.01 -24.86
N VAL A 74 -25.87 2.20 -25.39
CA VAL A 74 -25.29 3.47 -24.97
C VAL A 74 -25.75 3.74 -23.54
N SER A 75 -25.13 3.05 -22.59
CA SER A 75 -25.27 3.28 -21.17
C SER A 75 -24.09 4.13 -20.73
N ARG A 76 -24.41 5.13 -19.90
CA ARG A 76 -23.52 6.14 -19.30
C ARG A 76 -22.13 5.57 -18.96
N PRO A 77 -21.06 6.38 -18.96
CA PRO A 77 -19.80 5.95 -18.39
C PRO A 77 -20.08 5.47 -16.97
N SER A 78 -20.08 4.16 -16.77
CA SER A 78 -20.08 3.56 -15.46
C SER A 78 -18.83 4.10 -14.82
N LEU A 79 -19.01 4.95 -13.81
CA LEU A 79 -17.89 5.40 -12.99
C LEU A 79 -17.28 4.14 -12.40
N GLN A 80 -16.23 3.62 -13.02
CA GLN A 80 -15.43 2.52 -12.49
C GLN A 80 -14.68 3.08 -11.29
N PHE A 81 -15.34 3.04 -10.15
CA PHE A 81 -14.70 3.38 -8.89
C PHE A 81 -13.99 2.13 -8.39
N CYS A 82 -12.68 2.23 -8.16
CA CYS A 82 -11.94 1.19 -7.47
C CYS A 82 -12.31 1.25 -5.99
N GLU A 83 -12.75 0.12 -5.44
CA GLU A 83 -12.85 -0.02 -3.99
C GLU A 83 -11.44 0.02 -3.37
N PRO A 84 -11.25 0.72 -2.23
CA PRO A 84 -9.98 0.68 -1.53
C PRO A 84 -9.64 -0.75 -1.11
N VAL A 85 -8.48 -1.23 -1.52
CA VAL A 85 -8.01 -2.57 -1.13
C VAL A 85 -7.64 -2.55 0.36
N ASP A 86 -8.13 -3.53 1.10
CA ASP A 86 -7.79 -3.69 2.51
C ASP A 86 -6.28 -3.86 2.69
N PRO A 87 -5.65 -3.21 3.69
CA PRO A 87 -4.19 -3.28 3.87
C PRO A 87 -3.69 -4.70 4.15
N LYS A 88 -4.53 -5.55 4.78
CA LYS A 88 -4.22 -6.97 4.99
C LYS A 88 -4.23 -7.73 3.66
N GLU A 89 -5.29 -7.54 2.88
CA GLU A 89 -5.42 -8.16 1.56
C GLU A 89 -4.28 -7.72 0.63
N TYR A 90 -3.95 -6.43 0.62
CA TYR A 90 -2.82 -5.88 -0.13
C TYR A 90 -1.52 -6.60 0.22
N ASN A 91 -1.21 -6.76 1.51
CA ASN A 91 0.01 -7.43 1.94
C ASN A 91 0.00 -8.91 1.53
N GLU A 92 -1.12 -9.60 1.68
CA GLU A 92 -1.24 -11.01 1.25
C GLU A 92 -1.09 -11.17 -0.26
N GLN A 93 -1.77 -10.34 -1.06
CA GLN A 93 -1.66 -10.34 -2.52
C GLN A 93 -0.22 -10.00 -2.94
N ARG A 94 0.41 -9.05 -2.27
CA ARG A 94 1.79 -8.65 -2.53
C ARG A 94 2.75 -9.80 -2.23
N GLU A 95 2.67 -10.42 -1.06
CA GLU A 95 3.58 -11.49 -0.67
C GLU A 95 3.37 -12.76 -1.50
N LYS A 96 2.12 -13.24 -1.62
CA LYS A 96 1.78 -14.44 -2.41
C LYS A 96 2.06 -14.21 -3.90
N GLY A 97 1.71 -13.03 -4.40
CA GLY A 97 1.99 -12.62 -5.77
C GLY A 97 3.48 -12.62 -6.04
N ILE A 98 4.27 -11.84 -5.29
CA ILE A 98 5.71 -11.76 -5.50
C ILE A 98 6.38 -13.13 -5.37
N GLU A 99 6.01 -13.93 -4.37
CA GLU A 99 6.54 -15.28 -4.19
C GLU A 99 6.28 -16.16 -5.42
N SER A 100 5.04 -16.19 -5.92
CA SER A 100 4.68 -16.98 -7.10
C SER A 100 5.46 -16.54 -8.33
N HIS A 101 5.63 -15.23 -8.54
CA HIS A 101 6.40 -14.70 -9.67
C HIS A 101 7.90 -15.05 -9.54
N LEU A 102 8.47 -15.00 -8.34
CA LEU A 102 9.85 -15.38 -8.10
C LEU A 102 10.10 -16.88 -8.32
N LEU A 103 9.14 -17.75 -7.97
CA LEU A 103 9.21 -19.18 -8.27
C LEU A 103 9.18 -19.43 -9.78
N ALA A 104 8.26 -18.78 -10.51
CA ALA A 104 8.18 -18.88 -11.96
C ALA A 104 9.48 -18.41 -12.63
N LEU A 105 10.06 -17.30 -12.18
CA LEU A 105 11.35 -16.81 -12.65
C LEU A 105 12.47 -17.84 -12.41
N LEU A 106 12.48 -18.49 -11.24
CA LEU A 106 13.46 -19.53 -10.93
C LEU A 106 13.32 -20.75 -11.84
N ASP A 107 12.09 -21.14 -12.16
CA ASP A 107 11.81 -22.22 -13.12
C ASP A 107 12.27 -21.86 -14.53
N GLU A 108 11.98 -20.63 -14.96
CA GLU A 108 12.42 -20.12 -16.26
C GLU A 108 13.95 -20.14 -16.37
N ILE A 109 14.68 -19.63 -15.36
CA ILE A 109 16.15 -19.67 -15.36
C ILE A 109 16.67 -21.11 -15.50
N VAL A 110 16.02 -22.09 -14.87
CA VAL A 110 16.45 -23.49 -14.92
C VAL A 110 16.15 -24.11 -16.29
N ALA A 111 14.97 -23.82 -16.85
CA ALA A 111 14.48 -24.35 -18.12
C ALA A 111 15.03 -23.63 -19.37
N ASN A 112 15.59 -22.43 -19.22
CA ASN A 112 15.99 -21.60 -20.36
C ASN A 112 17.21 -22.19 -21.10
N GLU A 113 16.93 -22.81 -22.26
CA GLU A 113 17.93 -23.44 -23.14
C GLU A 113 18.80 -22.44 -23.90
N ASN A 114 18.39 -21.17 -24.00
CA ASN A 114 19.15 -20.13 -24.69
C ASN A 114 20.40 -19.69 -23.90
N LEU A 115 20.47 -20.03 -22.61
CA LEU A 115 21.62 -19.72 -21.75
C LEU A 115 22.63 -20.85 -21.77
N SER A 116 23.92 -20.49 -21.88
CA SER A 116 25.00 -21.46 -21.64
C SER A 116 24.95 -22.00 -20.22
N VAL A 117 25.49 -23.20 -20.02
CA VAL A 117 25.51 -23.87 -18.70
C VAL A 117 26.19 -23.00 -17.64
N GLU A 118 27.23 -22.26 -18.01
CA GLU A 118 27.97 -21.39 -17.09
C GLU A 118 27.19 -20.11 -16.73
N GLU A 119 26.46 -19.53 -17.67
CA GLU A 119 25.59 -18.37 -17.41
C GLU A 119 24.38 -18.76 -16.55
N ARG A 120 23.78 -19.91 -16.84
CA ARG A 120 22.68 -20.45 -16.04
C ARG A 120 23.09 -20.67 -14.59
N LYS A 121 24.28 -21.26 -14.36
CA LYS A 121 24.86 -21.39 -13.02
C LYS A 121 25.11 -20.03 -12.35
N LYS A 122 25.60 -19.02 -13.07
CA LYS A 122 25.83 -17.68 -12.53
C LYS A 122 24.52 -17.01 -12.10
N GLN A 123 23.48 -17.08 -12.94
CA GLN A 123 22.15 -16.56 -12.60
C GLN A 123 21.54 -17.30 -11.41
N LEU A 124 21.63 -18.63 -11.37
CA LEU A 124 21.13 -19.43 -10.24
C LEU A 124 21.85 -19.09 -8.92
N LYS A 125 23.16 -18.83 -8.97
CA LYS A 125 23.93 -18.35 -7.81
C LYS A 125 23.49 -16.96 -7.36
N LYS A 126 23.24 -16.04 -8.29
CA LYS A 126 22.73 -14.70 -7.97
C LYS A 126 21.34 -14.80 -7.33
N PHE A 127 20.43 -15.57 -7.93
CA PHE A 127 19.09 -15.80 -7.41
C PHE A 127 19.12 -16.35 -5.99
N LYS A 128 19.93 -17.40 -5.74
CA LYS A 128 20.09 -18.00 -4.40
C LYS A 128 20.60 -17.00 -3.36
N LYS A 129 21.48 -16.07 -3.75
CA LYS A 129 22.01 -15.03 -2.83
C LYS A 129 20.95 -13.99 -2.49
N THR A 130 20.17 -13.56 -3.47
CA THR A 130 19.16 -12.50 -3.29
C THR A 130 17.89 -13.02 -2.62
N TYR A 131 17.45 -14.22 -2.98
CA TYR A 131 16.19 -14.82 -2.52
C TYR A 131 16.40 -16.25 -2.00
N PRO A 132 17.15 -16.43 -0.89
CA PRO A 132 17.47 -17.76 -0.38
C PRO A 132 16.22 -18.56 0.04
N HIS A 133 15.22 -17.90 0.63
CA HIS A 133 13.98 -18.52 1.08
C HIS A 133 13.15 -19.11 -0.08
N ILE A 134 13.06 -18.41 -1.22
CA ILE A 134 12.39 -18.92 -2.43
C ILE A 134 13.17 -20.10 -3.02
N TYR A 135 14.50 -19.99 -3.06
CA TYR A 135 15.35 -21.06 -3.58
C TYR A 135 15.24 -22.36 -2.76
N GLU A 136 15.18 -22.26 -1.43
CA GLU A 136 15.00 -23.40 -0.53
C GLU A 136 13.62 -24.07 -0.66
N LYS A 137 12.56 -23.31 -0.98
CA LYS A 137 11.23 -23.87 -1.25
C LYS A 137 11.24 -24.79 -2.47
N ARG A 138 11.91 -24.38 -3.55
CA ARG A 138 12.03 -25.19 -4.79
C ARG A 138 13.05 -26.32 -4.68
N PHE A 139 14.18 -26.06 -4.01
CA PHE A 139 15.25 -27.04 -3.81
C PHE A 139 15.50 -27.24 -2.31
N PRO A 140 14.66 -28.02 -1.63
CA PRO A 140 14.88 -28.35 -0.23
C PRO A 140 16.24 -29.03 -0.10
N SER A 141 17.24 -28.31 0.42
CA SER A 141 18.51 -28.95 0.72
C SER A 141 18.26 -29.93 1.86
N PRO A 142 18.71 -31.19 1.78
CA PRO A 142 18.61 -32.11 2.90
C PRO A 142 19.38 -31.49 4.08
N LYS A 143 18.67 -31.05 5.13
CA LYS A 143 19.27 -30.37 6.29
C LYS A 143 20.23 -31.27 7.09
N PHE A 144 20.38 -32.54 6.74
CA PHE A 144 21.35 -33.46 7.33
C PHE A 144 21.92 -34.40 6.27
N ARG A 145 23.04 -34.02 5.65
CA ARG A 145 24.08 -35.02 5.40
C ARG A 145 25.26 -34.66 6.28
N PRO A 146 25.59 -35.46 7.31
CA PRO A 146 26.88 -35.29 7.98
C PRO A 146 27.95 -35.31 6.90
N ARG A 147 28.83 -34.30 6.90
CA ARG A 147 29.99 -34.29 6.01
C ARG A 147 30.68 -35.63 6.19
N LYS A 148 30.82 -36.42 5.11
CA LYS A 148 31.60 -37.66 5.17
C LYS A 148 32.97 -37.31 5.79
N PRO A 149 33.47 -38.08 6.77
CA PRO A 149 34.75 -37.80 7.39
C PRO A 149 35.79 -37.64 6.28
N ARG A 150 36.58 -36.56 6.33
CA ARG A 150 37.69 -36.36 5.40
C ARG A 150 38.62 -37.56 5.56
N THR A 151 38.65 -38.45 4.57
CA THR A 151 39.69 -39.47 4.50
C THR A 151 41.02 -38.73 4.37
N PRO A 152 42.01 -39.01 5.24
CA PRO A 152 43.29 -38.32 5.21
C PRO A 152 43.94 -38.51 3.84
N SER A 153 44.50 -37.42 3.33
CA SER A 153 45.17 -37.41 2.03
C SER A 153 46.38 -38.34 2.06
N ILE A 154 46.74 -38.94 0.93
CA ILE A 154 47.93 -39.79 0.83
C ILE A 154 49.19 -38.98 1.24
N PHE A 155 49.18 -37.67 1.00
CA PHE A 155 50.21 -36.74 1.45
C PHE A 155 50.30 -36.60 2.99
N ASP A 156 49.20 -36.78 3.72
CA ASP A 156 49.22 -36.78 5.18
C ASP A 156 49.91 -38.04 5.73
N LYS A 157 49.86 -39.15 4.98
CA LYS A 157 50.58 -40.39 5.33
C LYS A 157 52.08 -40.32 5.00
N LEU A 158 52.46 -39.53 4.00
CA LEU A 158 53.86 -39.34 3.60
C LEU A 158 54.64 -38.42 4.55
N ARG A 159 53.98 -37.53 5.28
CA ARG A 159 54.62 -36.69 6.32
C ARG A 159 55.10 -37.47 7.54
N VAL A 160 54.60 -38.68 7.76
CA VAL A 160 55.00 -39.54 8.89
C VAL A 160 56.30 -40.29 8.60
N PHE A 161 56.71 -40.38 7.32
CA PHE A 161 57.98 -40.96 6.90
C PHE A 161 59.00 -39.86 6.61
N SER A 162 59.34 -39.03 7.61
CA SER A 162 60.59 -38.27 7.57
C SER A 162 61.75 -39.21 7.89
N PHE A 163 62.60 -39.40 6.89
CA PHE A 163 63.85 -40.16 6.86
C PHE A 163 64.74 -39.86 8.08
N LYS A 164 65.22 -40.90 8.77
CA LYS A 164 66.35 -40.83 9.70
C LYS A 164 67.52 -41.60 9.11
#